data_AF-K5E9A3-F1
#
_entry.id   AF-K5E9A3-F1
#
_cell.length_a   1.000
_cell.length_b   1.000
_cell.length_c   1.000
_cell.angle_alpha   90.00
_cell.angle_beta   90.00
_cell.angle_gamma   90.00
#
_symmetry.space_group_name_H-M   'P 1'
#
loop_
_entity.id
_entity.type
_entity.pdbx_description
1 polymer ?
#
loop_
_entity_poly.entity_id
_entity_poly.type
_entity_poly.pdbx_seq_one_letter_code
_entity_poly.pdbx_strand_id
1 'polypeptide(L)'
;METQQVLQRLATLIRQPELKVRVEHENLETVYLEPTAEGEILVHDRGHAHTYLSTGGDQTYLDWSELGVEHIRRHCDRLQLSLENRLGDETDPGYCICGRAKTDLEVAELVNRVAVCQDEIFQSAYRNPD
;
A
#
# COMPACT_ATOMS: atom_id res chain seq x y z
N MET A 1 14.63 -28.05 -1.09
CA MET A 1 13.22 -28.31 -1.45
C MET A 1 12.36 -28.62 -0.22
N GLU A 2 12.85 -29.42 0.76
CA GLU A 2 12.15 -29.65 2.04
C GLU A 2 11.96 -28.40 2.92
N THR A 3 12.97 -27.53 3.03
CA THR A 3 12.91 -26.35 3.92
C THR A 3 11.82 -25.35 3.51
N GLN A 4 11.62 -25.12 2.21
CA GLN A 4 10.57 -24.23 1.70
C GLN A 4 9.17 -24.79 1.97
N GLN A 5 8.98 -26.10 1.81
CA GLN A 5 7.70 -26.75 2.11
C GLN A 5 7.38 -26.71 3.62
N VAL A 6 8.38 -26.90 4.49
CA VAL A 6 8.21 -26.79 5.95
C VAL A 6 7.86 -25.36 6.34
N LEU A 7 8.52 -24.35 5.74
CA LEU A 7 8.22 -22.93 6.01
C LEU A 7 6.81 -22.54 5.56
N GLN A 8 6.36 -22.97 4.37
CA GLN A 8 4.98 -22.76 3.93
C GLN A 8 3.97 -23.41 4.88
N ARG A 9 4.22 -24.67 5.30
CA ARG A 9 3.32 -25.40 6.22
C ARG A 9 3.22 -24.72 7.58
N LEU A 10 4.34 -24.23 8.11
CA LEU A 10 4.38 -23.48 9.37
C LEU A 10 3.67 -22.13 9.24
N ALA A 11 3.88 -21.39 8.14
CA ALA A 11 3.18 -20.14 7.86
C ALA A 11 1.65 -20.32 7.82
N THR A 12 1.18 -21.42 7.20
CA THR A 12 -0.25 -21.80 7.21
C THR A 12 -0.73 -22.17 8.62
N LEU A 13 0.06 -22.92 9.38
CA LEU A 13 -0.27 -23.37 10.75
C LEU A 13 -0.39 -22.22 11.74
N ILE A 14 0.48 -21.22 11.65
CA ILE A 14 0.42 -20.01 12.48
C ILE A 14 -0.51 -18.95 11.89
N ARG A 15 -1.17 -19.25 10.76
CA ARG A 15 -2.04 -18.36 9.99
C ARG A 15 -1.39 -16.99 9.80
N GLN A 16 -0.12 -16.95 9.42
CA GLN A 16 0.52 -15.67 9.12
C GLN A 16 -0.14 -15.13 7.84
N PRO A 17 -1.13 -14.23 7.96
CA PRO A 17 -1.96 -13.86 6.83
C PRO A 17 -1.26 -12.81 5.98
N GLU A 18 -0.17 -12.24 6.49
CA GLU A 18 0.45 -11.04 5.96
C GLU A 18 1.97 -11.24 5.86
N LEU A 19 2.50 -11.04 4.66
CA LEU A 19 3.92 -10.93 4.41
C LEU A 19 4.28 -9.45 4.22
N LYS A 20 5.24 -8.97 5.01
CA LYS A 20 5.79 -7.62 4.88
C LYS A 20 6.93 -7.64 3.89
N VAL A 21 6.87 -6.79 2.89
CA VAL A 21 7.90 -6.64 1.88
C VAL A 21 8.43 -5.22 1.96
N ARG A 22 9.74 -5.09 2.26
CA ARG A 22 10.42 -3.81 2.13
C ARG A 22 10.55 -3.47 0.65
N VAL A 23 10.10 -2.29 0.28
CA VAL A 23 10.18 -1.77 -1.08
C VAL A 23 11.19 -0.64 -1.10
N GLU A 24 12.07 -0.62 -2.10
CA GLU A 24 13.04 0.46 -2.29
C GLU A 24 12.45 1.50 -3.24
N HIS A 25 11.64 2.40 -2.69
CA HIS A 25 11.09 3.57 -3.38
C HIS A 25 11.31 4.83 -2.54
N GLU A 26 11.26 6.00 -3.18
CA GLU A 26 11.61 7.27 -2.53
C GLU A 26 10.71 7.55 -1.31
N ASN A 27 9.41 7.24 -1.42
CA ASN A 27 8.43 7.56 -0.39
C ASN A 27 7.67 6.35 0.17
N LEU A 28 7.91 5.14 -0.35
CA LEU A 28 7.28 3.91 0.16
C LEU A 28 8.33 2.93 0.71
N GLU A 29 8.26 2.66 2.01
CA GLU A 29 9.17 1.73 2.68
C GLU A 29 8.66 0.29 2.75
N THR A 30 7.34 0.05 2.83
CA THR A 30 6.81 -1.30 3.09
C THR A 30 5.42 -1.52 2.47
N VAL A 31 5.29 -2.60 1.70
CA VAL A 31 4.00 -3.16 1.27
C VAL A 31 3.71 -4.47 1.99
N TYR A 32 2.45 -4.83 1.99
CA TYR A 32 1.89 -6.00 2.63
C TYR A 32 1.20 -6.87 1.59
N LEU A 33 1.42 -8.17 1.72
CA LEU A 33 0.84 -9.18 0.85
C LEU A 33 0.01 -10.13 1.71
N GLU A 34 -1.27 -10.28 1.40
CA GLU A 34 -2.14 -11.21 2.12
C GLU A 34 -3.04 -12.01 1.17
N PRO A 35 -3.34 -13.29 1.49
CA PRO A 35 -4.30 -14.05 0.72
C PRO A 35 -5.73 -13.63 1.05
N THR A 36 -6.56 -13.49 0.02
CA THR A 36 -8.00 -13.20 0.16
C THR A 36 -8.81 -14.49 0.25
N ALA A 37 -10.09 -14.37 0.65
CA ALA A 37 -11.01 -15.50 0.69
C ALA A 37 -11.29 -16.11 -0.70
N GLU A 38 -11.13 -15.30 -1.75
CA GLU A 38 -11.34 -15.65 -3.16
C GLU A 38 -10.11 -16.32 -3.79
N GLY A 39 -9.03 -16.52 -3.02
CA GLY A 39 -7.80 -17.15 -3.50
C GLY A 39 -6.89 -16.20 -4.30
N GLU A 40 -7.07 -14.89 -4.15
CA GLU A 40 -6.19 -13.86 -4.72
C GLU A 40 -5.15 -13.43 -3.66
N ILE A 41 -4.12 -12.73 -4.10
CA ILE A 41 -3.18 -12.02 -3.24
C ILE A 41 -3.53 -10.54 -3.29
N LEU A 42 -3.93 -9.99 -2.16
CA LEU A 42 -4.05 -8.55 -1.98
C LEU A 42 -2.66 -7.98 -1.70
N VAL A 43 -2.27 -7.02 -2.53
CA VAL A 43 -1.10 -6.18 -2.33
C VAL A 43 -1.60 -4.83 -1.84
N HIS A 44 -1.18 -4.40 -0.66
CA HIS A 44 -1.58 -3.12 -0.10
C HIS A 44 -0.46 -2.44 0.67
N ASP A 45 -0.52 -1.11 0.75
CA ASP A 45 0.32 -0.38 1.70
C ASP A 45 -0.29 -0.45 3.11
N ARG A 46 0.37 0.16 4.11
CA ARG A 46 -0.14 0.14 5.48
C ARG A 46 -1.41 0.97 5.67
N GLY A 47 -1.84 1.77 4.68
CA GLY A 47 -2.87 2.80 4.85
C GLY A 47 -2.53 3.88 5.88
N HIS A 48 -1.29 3.83 6.38
CA HIS A 48 -0.67 4.71 7.36
C HIS A 48 0.76 5.03 6.93
N ALA A 49 1.14 4.72 5.68
CA ALA A 49 2.50 4.97 5.21
C ALA A 49 2.90 6.44 5.42
N HIS A 50 1.91 7.33 5.63
CA HIS A 50 2.11 8.76 5.84
C HIS A 50 1.23 9.40 6.90
N THR A 51 1.32 8.96 8.15
CA THR A 51 1.09 9.91 9.27
C THR A 51 2.11 11.07 9.24
N TYR A 52 3.04 11.08 8.28
CA TYR A 52 4.16 12.02 8.19
C TYR A 52 4.45 12.40 6.71
N LEU A 53 3.74 13.37 6.13
CA LEU A 53 4.09 14.02 4.84
C LEU A 53 4.88 15.33 5.05
N SER A 54 6.22 15.34 5.03
CA SER A 54 7.01 16.55 5.33
C SER A 54 6.84 17.67 4.27
N THR A 55 5.96 18.65 4.45
CA THR A 55 5.89 19.90 3.66
C THR A 55 6.99 20.87 4.07
N GLY A 56 7.94 21.11 3.16
CA GLY A 56 8.94 22.18 3.32
C GLY A 56 10.02 21.91 4.37
N GLY A 57 11.05 22.76 4.39
CA GLY A 57 12.21 22.67 5.29
C GLY A 57 11.88 22.84 6.79
N ASP A 58 10.60 22.99 7.12
CA ASP A 58 10.01 23.19 8.44
C ASP A 58 9.37 21.91 9.04
N GLN A 59 9.39 20.77 8.33
CA GLN A 59 8.89 19.47 8.83
C GLN A 59 7.40 19.44 9.19
N THR A 60 6.58 20.32 8.60
CA THR A 60 5.13 20.29 8.81
C THR A 60 4.57 19.05 8.09
N TYR A 61 3.78 18.21 8.76
CA TYR A 61 3.27 16.96 8.18
C TYR A 61 1.82 17.12 7.70
N LEU A 62 1.53 16.92 6.41
CA LEU A 62 0.14 16.82 5.91
C LEU A 62 -0.42 15.42 6.18
N ASP A 63 -1.67 15.35 6.62
CA ASP A 63 -2.38 14.09 6.76
C ASP A 63 -2.94 13.62 5.39
N TRP A 64 -3.08 12.30 5.20
CA TRP A 64 -3.73 11.70 4.03
C TRP A 64 -5.15 12.24 3.80
N SER A 65 -5.87 12.53 4.89
CA SER A 65 -7.19 13.16 4.89
C SER A 65 -7.17 14.60 4.34
N GLU A 66 -6.03 15.30 4.46
CA GLU A 66 -5.84 16.66 3.97
C GLU A 66 -5.53 16.73 2.47
N LEU A 67 -4.97 15.66 1.88
CA LEU A 67 -4.77 15.56 0.42
C LEU A 67 -6.09 15.40 -0.36
N GLY A 68 -7.14 14.93 0.32
CA GLY A 68 -8.45 14.67 -0.26
C GLY A 68 -8.53 13.31 -0.96
N VAL A 69 -9.49 12.49 -0.54
CA VAL A 69 -9.72 11.12 -1.05
C VAL A 69 -9.85 11.07 -2.59
N GLU A 70 -10.47 12.07 -3.22
CA GLU A 70 -10.60 12.13 -4.68
C GLU A 70 -9.28 12.42 -5.40
N HIS A 71 -8.33 13.09 -4.75
CA HIS A 71 -6.99 13.25 -5.32
C HIS A 71 -6.28 11.90 -5.37
N ILE A 72 -6.27 11.19 -4.25
CA ILE A 72 -5.65 9.87 -4.12
C ILE A 72 -6.29 8.87 -5.10
N ARG A 73 -7.64 8.83 -5.13
CA ARG A 73 -8.39 7.93 -6.01
C ARG A 73 -8.01 8.12 -7.49
N ARG A 74 -7.81 9.36 -7.95
CA ARG A 74 -7.35 9.62 -9.34
C ARG A 74 -6.00 8.98 -9.65
N HIS A 75 -5.07 8.98 -8.71
CA HIS A 75 -3.78 8.31 -8.89
C HIS A 75 -3.94 6.78 -8.88
N CYS A 76 -4.79 6.24 -8.00
CA CYS A 76 -5.11 4.81 -7.98
C CYS A 76 -5.75 4.36 -9.31
N ASP A 77 -6.78 5.05 -9.78
CA ASP A 77 -7.51 4.72 -11.02
C ASP A 77 -6.57 4.67 -12.23
N ARG A 78 -5.66 5.65 -12.35
CA ARG A 78 -4.68 5.72 -13.44
C ARG A 78 -3.73 4.51 -13.45
N LEU A 79 -3.42 3.96 -12.29
CA LEU A 79 -2.55 2.80 -12.12
C LEU A 79 -3.31 1.48 -11.99
N GLN A 80 -4.63 1.49 -12.19
CA GLN A 80 -5.52 0.34 -12.03
C GLN A 80 -5.41 -0.29 -10.64
N LEU A 81 -5.34 0.58 -9.63
CA LEU A 81 -5.39 0.24 -8.21
C LEU A 81 -6.72 0.69 -7.62
N SER A 82 -7.00 0.20 -6.44
CA SER A 82 -8.19 0.53 -5.66
C SER A 82 -7.80 1.26 -4.38
N LEU A 83 -8.70 2.11 -3.90
CA LEU A 83 -8.57 2.77 -2.60
C LEU A 83 -9.58 2.17 -1.65
N GLU A 84 -9.12 1.41 -0.66
CA GLU A 84 -10.00 0.62 0.22
C GLU A 84 -9.87 1.08 1.67
N ASN A 85 -11.00 1.28 2.35
CA ASN A 85 -10.99 1.50 3.80
C ASN A 85 -10.79 0.14 4.48
N ARG A 86 -9.54 -0.12 4.86
CA ARG A 86 -9.08 -1.40 5.41
C ARG A 86 -8.97 -1.37 6.93
N LEU A 87 -8.90 -0.18 7.51
CA LEU A 87 -8.55 0.04 8.92
C LEU A 87 -9.65 0.78 9.71
N GLY A 88 -10.66 1.34 9.05
CA GLY A 88 -11.61 2.24 9.70
C GLY A 88 -12.85 1.56 10.27
N ASP A 89 -13.02 1.74 11.58
CA ASP A 89 -14.33 2.10 12.15
C ASP A 89 -14.71 3.50 11.62
N GLU A 90 -15.99 3.87 11.65
CA GLU A 90 -16.57 5.06 10.98
C GLU A 90 -15.93 6.40 11.39
N THR A 91 -15.12 6.42 12.45
CA THR A 91 -14.51 7.61 13.05
C THR A 91 -13.11 7.96 12.54
N ASP A 92 -12.39 7.03 11.92
CA ASP A 92 -11.03 7.26 11.37
C ASP A 92 -10.81 6.38 10.13
N PRO A 93 -11.10 6.89 8.92
CA PRO A 93 -11.03 6.09 7.71
C PRO A 93 -9.58 5.89 7.27
N GLY A 94 -8.93 4.85 7.80
CA GLY A 94 -7.63 4.40 7.32
C GLY A 94 -7.77 3.69 5.97
N TYR A 95 -7.54 4.45 4.90
CA TYR A 95 -7.58 3.98 3.52
C TYR A 95 -6.21 3.41 3.10
N CYS A 96 -6.22 2.29 2.38
CA CYS A 96 -5.03 1.68 1.75
C CYS A 96 -5.12 1.77 0.22
N ILE A 97 -3.97 1.92 -0.43
CA ILE A 97 -3.81 1.67 -1.87
C ILE A 97 -3.68 0.16 -2.06
N CYS A 98 -4.58 -0.42 -2.83
CA CYS A 98 -4.77 -1.86 -2.94
C CYS A 98 -4.75 -2.34 -4.39
N GLY A 99 -4.26 -3.56 -4.63
CA GLY A 99 -4.48 -4.29 -5.87
C GLY A 99 -4.53 -5.80 -5.63
N ARG A 100 -5.14 -6.54 -6.55
CA ARG A 100 -5.35 -8.00 -6.43
C ARG A 100 -4.67 -8.75 -7.57
N ALA A 101 -3.94 -9.81 -7.23
CA ALA A 101 -3.23 -10.67 -8.18
C ALA A 101 -3.55 -12.15 -7.96
N LYS A 102 -3.38 -12.97 -9.00
CA LYS A 102 -3.53 -14.43 -8.95
C LYS A 102 -2.22 -15.17 -9.20
N THR A 103 -1.22 -14.49 -9.74
CA THR A 103 0.09 -15.05 -10.07
C THR A 103 1.23 -14.26 -9.46
N ASP A 104 2.38 -14.91 -9.26
CA ASP A 104 3.58 -14.27 -8.72
C ASP A 104 4.06 -13.08 -9.57
N LEU A 105 3.89 -13.18 -10.90
CA LEU A 105 4.23 -12.09 -11.82
C LEU A 105 3.33 -10.86 -11.59
N GLU A 106 2.03 -11.07 -11.48
CA GLU A 106 1.07 -10.00 -11.19
C GLU A 106 1.31 -9.38 -9.81
N VAL A 107 1.74 -10.17 -8.82
CA VAL A 107 2.13 -9.67 -7.49
C VAL A 107 3.32 -8.71 -7.62
N ALA A 108 4.38 -9.10 -8.33
CA ALA A 108 5.55 -8.25 -8.53
C ALA A 108 5.19 -6.94 -9.25
N GLU A 109 4.36 -7.01 -10.30
CA GLU A 109 3.86 -5.84 -11.01
C GLU A 109 2.98 -4.94 -10.13
N LEU A 110 2.15 -5.53 -9.26
CA LEU A 110 1.32 -4.79 -8.31
C LEU A 110 2.14 -4.09 -7.24
N VAL A 111 3.16 -4.74 -6.68
CA VAL A 111 4.06 -4.11 -5.71
C VAL A 111 4.68 -2.85 -6.30
N ASN A 112 5.15 -2.92 -7.54
CA ASN A 112 5.71 -1.76 -8.23
C ASN A 112 4.65 -0.68 -8.49
N ARG A 113 3.43 -1.04 -8.91
CA ARG A 113 2.35 -0.08 -9.13
C ARG A 113 1.92 0.64 -7.86
N VAL A 114 1.78 -0.08 -6.74
CA VAL A 114 1.47 0.51 -5.43
C VAL A 114 2.55 1.51 -5.03
N ALA A 115 3.83 1.15 -5.22
CA ALA A 115 4.95 2.04 -4.92
C ALA A 115 4.97 3.31 -5.78
N VAL A 116 4.78 3.17 -7.10
CA VAL A 116 4.68 4.31 -8.02
C VAL A 116 3.48 5.19 -7.69
N CYS A 117 2.33 4.60 -7.34
CA CYS A 117 1.13 5.35 -6.98
C CYS A 117 1.39 6.27 -5.80
N GLN A 118 2.03 5.73 -4.77
CA GLN A 118 2.41 6.47 -3.59
C GLN A 118 3.35 7.61 -3.97
N ASP A 119 4.49 7.32 -4.61
CA ASP A 119 5.46 8.33 -5.03
C ASP A 119 4.83 9.47 -5.85
N GLU A 120 3.86 9.18 -6.72
CA GLU A 120 3.16 10.22 -7.46
C GLU A 120 2.26 11.09 -6.59
N ILE A 121 1.56 10.50 -5.62
CA ILE A 121 0.75 11.23 -4.64
C ILE A 121 1.66 12.14 -3.78
N PHE A 122 2.86 11.69 -3.42
CA PHE A 122 3.88 12.55 -2.81
C PHE A 122 4.17 13.72 -3.71
N GLN A 123 4.69 13.43 -4.90
CA GLN A 123 5.21 14.45 -5.80
C GLN A 123 4.13 15.46 -6.23
N SER A 124 2.87 15.04 -6.36
CA SER A 124 1.76 15.95 -6.67
C SER A 124 1.44 16.90 -5.52
N ALA A 125 1.49 16.44 -4.27
CA ALA A 125 1.31 17.27 -3.09
C ALA A 125 2.43 18.34 -2.97
N TYR A 126 3.65 18.02 -3.39
CA TYR A 126 4.80 18.93 -3.33
C TYR A 126 4.97 19.87 -4.53
N ARG A 127 4.35 19.57 -5.68
CA ARG A 127 4.48 20.40 -6.90
C ARG A 127 3.48 21.55 -6.99
N ASN A 128 2.56 21.67 -6.04
CA ASN A 128 1.72 22.86 -5.84
C ASN A 128 2.07 23.56 -4.52
N PRO A 129 3.28 24.12 -4.33
CA PRO A 129 3.38 25.29 -3.48
C PRO A 129 2.81 26.46 -4.29
N ASP A 130 1.81 27.16 -3.77
CA ASP A 130 1.52 28.51 -4.27
C ASP A 130 2.79 29.38 -4.32
#